data_AF-A0A2D5UIM1-F1
#
_entry.id   AF-A0A2D5UIM1-F1
#
_cell.length_a   1.000
_cell.length_b   1.000
_cell.length_c   1.000
_cell.angle_alpha   90.00
_cell.angle_beta   90.00
_cell.angle_gamma   90.00
#
_symmetry.space_group_name_H-M   'P 1'
#
loop_
_entity.id
_entity.type
_entity.pdbx_description
1 polymer ?
#
loop_
_entity_poly.entity_id
_entity_poly.type
_entity_poly.pdbx_seq_one_letter_code
_entity_poly.pdbx_strand_id
1 'polypeptide(L)'
;MLKFKIKNQVYILISLLLGLHCQLISQVTFDDRDNPDLVNFSSLSPVQSEIDNLRGWAKQDNGTWLATRNRIPFTDEKTNKSTRSERKLGQDNIISLELRKVMIGNKQYNVLVKKYYDGEYEFPVLLENWKGFKSLEYYVFPSSKLSEILPDVIPFNQQYAVNLNVFARGTIRDYENKHPDDEIVRTIQSVERSEVVNDWNIIFAVFPIKNGDNEVVRFKLIKSFNENYLASFYAAPANWESNFEMTFYETNFFRFKSFIRDAQEYVLPLAEDVNNLTPEKAFENNYNWGILKYQMGDWPSAIDFFNQALMIKPNTEDFLIYSYRGNARSKMRLFTDAIDDFDKALDIKPEEIMEYSNWVKNYFNRGVAKYYLNDLDGACKDWNRALELGFGQAYFYVLDYCE
;
A
#
# COMPACT_ATOMS: atom_id res chain seq x y z
N MET A 1 10.55 -70.55 -44.00
CA MET A 1 11.52 -71.19 -43.09
C MET A 1 12.63 -70.19 -42.79
N LEU A 2 12.87 -69.92 -41.50
CA LEU A 2 14.07 -69.34 -40.83
C LEU A 2 15.00 -68.40 -41.64
N LYS A 3 15.13 -67.11 -41.26
CA LYS A 3 15.97 -66.52 -40.19
C LYS A 3 17.50 -66.60 -40.42
N PHE A 4 18.14 -65.46 -40.06
CA PHE A 4 19.56 -65.17 -39.74
C PHE A 4 20.33 -64.42 -40.85
N LYS A 5 20.46 -63.08 -40.84
CA LYS A 5 20.96 -62.09 -39.85
C LYS A 5 22.50 -62.14 -39.67
N ILE A 6 23.10 -60.95 -39.85
CA ILE A 6 24.37 -60.43 -39.28
C ILE A 6 25.62 -60.53 -40.16
N LYS A 7 26.05 -59.39 -40.72
CA LYS A 7 27.20 -58.63 -40.19
C LYS A 7 27.20 -57.18 -40.68
N ASN A 8 27.07 -56.27 -39.71
CA ASN A 8 27.53 -54.88 -39.78
C ASN A 8 29.01 -54.84 -40.19
N GLN A 9 29.48 -53.77 -40.83
CA GLN A 9 30.03 -52.59 -40.14
C GLN A 9 30.71 -51.61 -41.11
N VAL A 10 30.64 -50.32 -40.73
CA VAL A 10 31.47 -49.18 -41.19
C VAL A 10 31.12 -48.62 -42.58
N TYR A 11 30.96 -47.32 -42.84
CA TYR A 11 30.54 -46.08 -42.16
C TYR A 11 30.58 -45.03 -43.29
N ILE A 12 29.81 -43.94 -43.17
CA ILE A 12 30.10 -42.59 -43.75
C ILE A 12 29.43 -42.20 -45.10
N LEU A 13 28.85 -40.98 -45.03
CA LEU A 13 28.37 -40.03 -46.06
C LEU A 13 26.97 -40.29 -46.63
N ILE A 14 25.90 -39.81 -45.98
CA ILE A 14 25.39 -38.41 -45.92
C ILE A 14 25.09 -37.84 -47.30
N SER A 15 23.81 -37.93 -47.70
CA SER A 15 22.99 -36.84 -48.28
C SER A 15 21.84 -37.42 -49.12
N LEU A 16 20.73 -37.81 -48.48
CA LEU A 16 19.41 -37.94 -49.11
C LEU A 16 18.40 -38.42 -48.05
N LEU A 17 17.62 -37.49 -47.52
CA LEU A 17 16.26 -37.71 -46.98
C LEU A 17 15.64 -36.33 -46.69
N LEU A 18 15.39 -35.59 -47.76
CA LEU A 18 14.37 -34.55 -47.81
C LEU A 18 13.06 -35.25 -48.20
N GLY A 19 12.09 -35.26 -47.29
CA GLY A 19 10.74 -35.77 -47.58
C GLY A 19 10.17 -36.56 -46.42
N LEU A 20 8.99 -36.12 -45.96
CA LEU A 20 8.18 -36.61 -44.84
C LEU A 20 8.70 -36.19 -43.46
N HIS A 21 8.21 -35.05 -42.96
CA HIS A 21 7.23 -35.02 -41.85
C HIS A 21 6.48 -33.68 -41.91
N CYS A 22 5.27 -33.77 -42.45
CA CYS A 22 4.18 -32.80 -42.29
C CYS A 22 3.45 -33.15 -40.97
N GLN A 23 2.83 -32.15 -40.34
CA GLN A 23 2.09 -32.18 -39.04
C GLN A 23 3.02 -32.16 -37.80
N LEU A 24 2.97 -31.24 -36.83
CA LEU A 24 2.12 -30.09 -36.57
C LEU A 24 3.02 -28.93 -36.15
N ILE A 25 3.05 -27.86 -36.94
CA ILE A 25 3.35 -26.54 -36.39
C ILE A 25 2.05 -26.15 -35.70
N SER A 26 1.98 -26.24 -34.37
CA SER A 26 1.01 -25.43 -33.65
C SER A 26 1.40 -23.99 -33.92
N GLN A 27 0.77 -23.40 -34.92
CA GLN A 27 0.39 -22.00 -34.84
C GLN A 27 -0.24 -21.90 -33.46
N VAL A 28 0.49 -21.31 -32.51
CA VAL A 28 -0.17 -20.66 -31.38
C VAL A 28 -0.91 -19.52 -32.07
N THR A 29 -2.11 -19.84 -32.54
CA THR A 29 -3.17 -18.88 -32.67
C THR A 29 -3.24 -18.25 -31.30
N PHE A 30 -2.72 -17.04 -31.17
CA PHE A 30 -3.23 -16.12 -30.17
C PHE A 30 -4.73 -16.13 -30.40
N ASP A 31 -5.46 -16.84 -29.54
CA ASP A 31 -6.91 -16.75 -29.52
C ASP A 31 -7.17 -15.30 -29.11
N ASP A 32 -7.55 -14.47 -30.08
CA ASP A 32 -7.99 -13.08 -29.92
C ASP A 32 -9.32 -13.00 -29.14
N ARG A 33 -9.44 -13.78 -28.06
CA ARG A 33 -10.55 -13.84 -27.12
C ARG A 33 -10.12 -13.72 -25.66
N ASP A 34 -8.83 -13.54 -25.37
CA ASP A 34 -8.29 -13.31 -24.02
C ASP A 34 -7.66 -11.91 -23.82
N ASN A 35 -8.07 -10.91 -24.59
CA ASN A 35 -7.75 -9.51 -24.24
C ASN A 35 -8.91 -8.56 -24.51
N PRO A 36 -9.67 -8.23 -23.45
CA PRO A 36 -9.85 -6.83 -23.09
C PRO A 36 -9.76 -6.50 -21.58
N ASP A 37 -9.45 -7.45 -20.68
CA ASP A 37 -9.66 -7.27 -19.23
C ASP A 37 -8.43 -7.49 -18.32
N LEU A 38 -7.20 -7.33 -18.82
CA LEU A 38 -5.97 -7.46 -18.01
C LEU A 38 -5.68 -6.26 -17.08
N VAL A 39 -6.72 -5.61 -16.58
CA VAL A 39 -6.66 -4.79 -15.36
C VAL A 39 -7.85 -5.19 -14.48
N ASN A 40 -7.66 -6.25 -13.69
CA ASN A 40 -8.58 -6.57 -12.62
C ASN A 40 -8.46 -5.46 -11.53
N PHE A 41 -9.28 -4.40 -11.62
CA PHE A 41 -9.49 -3.42 -10.55
C PHE A 41 -10.21 -4.10 -9.38
N SER A 42 -9.94 -3.87 -8.10
CA SER A 42 -8.90 -3.11 -7.40
C SER A 42 -8.73 -3.86 -6.08
N SER A 43 -7.69 -4.68 -5.92
CA SER A 43 -7.42 -5.28 -4.62
C SER A 43 -6.99 -4.16 -3.67
N LEU A 44 -7.80 -3.84 -2.67
CA LEU A 44 -7.41 -2.91 -1.62
C LEU A 44 -6.23 -3.53 -0.86
N SER A 45 -5.12 -2.80 -0.76
CA SER A 45 -3.94 -3.32 -0.04
C SER A 45 -4.28 -3.62 1.42
N PRO A 46 -3.50 -4.45 2.14
CA PRO A 46 -3.48 -4.43 3.59
C PRO A 46 -3.19 -3.02 4.14
N VAL A 47 -3.44 -2.81 5.44
CA VAL A 47 -3.08 -1.57 6.14
C VAL A 47 -1.58 -1.33 5.99
N GLN A 48 -1.23 -0.19 5.38
CA GLN A 48 0.17 0.20 5.15
C GLN A 48 0.71 0.93 6.36
N SER A 49 -0.11 1.79 6.95
CA SER A 49 0.19 2.50 8.19
C SER A 49 -1.08 2.80 8.97
N GLU A 50 -0.94 2.91 10.28
CA GLU A 50 -2.02 3.22 11.20
C GLU A 50 -1.55 4.22 12.25
N ILE A 51 -2.44 5.13 12.64
CA ILE A 51 -2.26 5.97 13.81
C ILE A 51 -3.50 5.96 14.68
N ASP A 52 -3.27 5.81 15.99
CA ASP A 52 -4.28 5.70 17.02
C ASP A 52 -3.87 6.52 18.27
N ASN A 53 -4.68 6.41 19.33
CA ASN A 53 -4.41 7.05 20.62
C ASN A 53 -4.16 8.58 20.47
N LEU A 54 -4.94 9.20 19.59
CA LEU A 54 -4.84 10.62 19.25
C LEU A 54 -5.40 11.46 20.40
N ARG A 55 -4.79 12.61 20.70
CA ARG A 55 -5.33 13.55 21.69
C ARG A 55 -6.22 14.56 20.98
N GLY A 56 -7.53 14.46 21.17
CA GLY A 56 -8.46 15.47 20.66
C GLY A 56 -8.53 16.67 21.60
N TRP A 57 -8.53 17.86 21.03
CA TRP A 57 -8.62 19.14 21.72
C TRP A 57 -9.85 19.91 21.25
N ALA A 58 -10.50 20.60 22.19
CA ALA A 58 -11.69 21.39 21.94
C ALA A 58 -11.71 22.65 22.81
N LYS A 59 -11.90 23.81 22.17
CA LYS A 59 -12.05 25.11 22.85
C LYS A 59 -13.45 25.23 23.42
N GLN A 60 -13.54 25.47 24.72
CA GLN A 60 -14.79 25.64 25.46
C GLN A 60 -15.28 27.09 25.35
N ASP A 61 -16.55 27.33 25.68
CA ASP A 61 -17.17 28.67 25.60
C ASP A 61 -16.48 29.72 26.48
N ASN A 62 -15.87 29.28 27.59
CA ASN A 62 -15.07 30.14 28.47
C ASN A 62 -13.64 30.40 27.94
N GLY A 63 -13.33 29.97 26.71
CA GLY A 63 -12.03 30.13 26.05
C GLY A 63 -10.96 29.11 26.46
N THR A 64 -11.23 28.24 27.44
CA THR A 64 -10.27 27.22 27.88
C THR A 64 -10.22 26.04 26.91
N TRP A 65 -9.07 25.37 26.86
CA TRP A 65 -8.89 24.17 26.04
C TRP A 65 -9.06 22.92 26.89
N LEU A 66 -9.95 22.03 26.46
CA LEU A 66 -10.10 20.70 27.03
C LEU A 66 -9.51 19.67 26.07
N ALA A 67 -8.94 18.59 26.61
CA ALA A 67 -8.41 17.50 25.81
C ALA A 67 -8.94 16.15 26.27
N THR A 68 -9.09 15.21 25.35
CA THR A 68 -9.36 13.81 25.68
C THR A 68 -8.67 12.87 24.69
N ARG A 69 -8.30 11.68 25.15
CA ARG A 69 -7.76 10.62 24.28
C ARG A 69 -8.87 10.05 23.38
N ASN A 70 -8.55 9.84 22.11
CA ASN A 70 -9.40 9.23 21.07
C ASN A 70 -10.74 9.93 20.82
N ARG A 71 -10.89 11.18 21.28
CA ARG A 71 -12.07 11.98 20.97
C ARG A 71 -11.79 13.46 21.06
N ILE A 72 -12.46 14.22 20.20
CA ILE A 72 -12.65 15.66 20.42
C ILE A 72 -13.66 15.81 21.56
N PRO A 73 -13.27 16.45 22.68
CA PRO A 73 -14.20 16.70 23.76
C PRO A 73 -15.34 17.60 23.29
N PHE A 74 -16.52 17.46 23.89
CA PHE A 74 -17.65 18.32 23.57
C PHE A 74 -17.27 19.79 23.76
N THR A 75 -17.43 20.60 22.72
CA THR A 75 -17.63 22.05 22.83
C THR A 75 -19.10 22.24 23.17
N ASP A 76 -19.46 22.96 24.22
CA ASP A 76 -20.78 22.91 24.85
C ASP A 76 -22.02 23.22 23.94
N GLU A 77 -23.14 22.66 24.39
CA GLU A 77 -24.57 22.94 24.18
C GLU A 77 -25.23 22.91 22.78
N LYS A 78 -24.66 23.47 21.71
CA LYS A 78 -25.42 23.62 20.44
C LYS A 78 -25.47 22.38 19.56
N THR A 79 -24.42 21.56 19.56
CA THR A 79 -24.36 20.28 18.82
C THR A 79 -25.17 19.17 19.49
N ASN A 80 -25.63 19.40 20.73
CA ASN A 80 -26.53 18.54 21.48
C ASN A 80 -28.03 18.89 21.32
N LYS A 81 -28.38 19.92 20.53
CA LYS A 81 -29.78 20.28 20.23
C LYS A 81 -30.38 19.44 19.10
N SER A 82 -30.16 18.12 19.15
CA SER A 82 -31.07 17.21 18.45
C SER A 82 -32.43 17.36 19.13
N THR A 83 -33.49 17.62 18.37
CA THR A 83 -34.87 17.59 18.87
C THR A 83 -35.36 16.15 19.12
N ARG A 84 -34.52 15.15 18.86
CA ARG A 84 -34.78 13.74 19.19
C ARG A 84 -34.32 13.45 20.61
N SER A 85 -35.06 12.62 21.34
CA SER A 85 -34.71 12.13 22.68
C SER A 85 -33.34 11.42 22.72
N GLU A 86 -32.90 10.89 21.57
CA GLU A 86 -31.63 10.17 21.41
C GLU A 86 -30.48 11.11 20.99
N ARG A 87 -29.32 10.96 21.66
CA ARG A 87 -28.07 11.65 21.32
C ARG A 87 -27.14 10.72 20.53
N LYS A 88 -26.53 11.26 19.47
CA LYS A 88 -25.57 10.54 18.62
C LYS A 88 -24.15 10.63 19.18
N LEU A 89 -23.43 9.52 19.16
CA LEU A 89 -21.98 9.53 19.36
C LEU A 89 -21.30 10.23 18.17
N GLY A 90 -20.31 11.06 18.48
CA GLY A 90 -19.67 11.93 17.50
C GLY A 90 -18.72 11.15 16.60
N GLN A 91 -18.79 11.42 15.29
CA GLN A 91 -17.79 10.99 14.30
C GLN A 91 -16.36 11.42 14.66
N ASP A 92 -16.20 12.30 15.64
CA ASP A 92 -14.94 12.80 16.17
C ASP A 92 -14.37 11.94 17.32
N ASN A 93 -15.01 10.81 17.63
CA ASN A 93 -14.50 9.78 18.54
C ASN A 93 -13.65 8.76 17.75
N ILE A 94 -12.49 9.22 17.21
CA ILE A 94 -11.62 8.39 16.38
C ILE A 94 -11.02 7.24 17.18
N ILE A 95 -11.21 6.02 16.67
CA ILE A 95 -10.53 4.81 17.12
C ILE A 95 -9.12 4.79 16.52
N SER A 96 -9.04 4.86 15.19
CA SER A 96 -7.79 4.94 14.43
C SER A 96 -7.98 5.55 13.05
N LEU A 97 -6.88 6.01 12.46
CA LEU A 97 -6.76 6.35 11.06
C LEU A 97 -5.79 5.36 10.40
N GLU A 98 -6.19 4.81 9.27
CA GLU A 98 -5.39 3.87 8.49
C GLU A 98 -5.17 4.43 7.09
N LEU A 99 -3.99 4.19 6.53
CA LEU A 99 -3.72 4.41 5.12
C LEU A 99 -3.54 3.07 4.42
N ARG A 100 -4.27 2.90 3.32
CA ARG A 100 -4.21 1.76 2.40
C ARG A 100 -3.93 2.26 0.99
N LYS A 101 -3.72 1.36 0.05
CA LYS A 101 -3.43 1.64 -1.36
C LYS A 101 -4.41 0.94 -2.27
N VAL A 102 -4.66 1.56 -3.40
CA VAL A 102 -5.51 1.02 -4.46
C VAL A 102 -5.07 1.60 -5.81
N MET A 103 -5.16 0.77 -6.85
CA MET A 103 -4.92 1.18 -8.24
C MET A 103 -6.26 1.42 -8.93
N ILE A 104 -6.35 2.52 -9.67
CA ILE A 104 -7.50 2.87 -10.52
C ILE A 104 -6.92 3.29 -11.87
N GLY A 105 -7.26 2.58 -12.94
CA GLY A 105 -6.40 2.52 -14.12
C GLY A 105 -4.94 2.20 -13.79
N ASN A 106 -4.07 3.01 -14.39
CA ASN A 106 -2.63 3.08 -14.14
C ASN A 106 -2.26 4.16 -13.10
N LYS A 107 -3.22 4.65 -12.31
CA LYS A 107 -3.02 5.71 -11.33
C LYS A 107 -3.04 5.14 -9.91
N GLN A 108 -2.16 5.67 -9.08
CA GLN A 108 -1.99 5.27 -7.69
C GLN A 108 -2.82 6.16 -6.77
N TYR A 109 -3.62 5.51 -5.92
CA TYR A 109 -4.44 6.16 -4.92
C TYR A 109 -4.15 5.59 -3.54
N ASN A 110 -4.26 6.45 -2.53
CA ASN A 110 -4.35 6.05 -1.15
C ASN A 110 -5.80 6.09 -0.68
N VAL A 111 -6.11 5.21 0.27
CA VAL A 111 -7.40 5.18 0.96
C VAL A 111 -7.16 5.52 2.42
N LEU A 112 -7.61 6.69 2.85
CA LEU A 112 -7.65 7.07 4.26
C LEU A 112 -8.91 6.49 4.87
N VAL A 113 -8.77 5.54 5.79
CA VAL A 113 -9.87 4.94 6.54
C VAL A 113 -9.87 5.51 7.96
N LYS A 114 -10.97 6.16 8.34
CA LYS A 114 -11.21 6.68 9.68
C LYS A 114 -12.20 5.77 10.40
N LYS A 115 -11.73 5.02 11.39
CA LYS A 115 -12.57 4.20 12.28
C LYS A 115 -13.00 5.03 13.48
N TYR A 116 -14.26 4.96 13.88
CA TYR A 116 -14.80 5.72 15.02
C TYR A 116 -15.95 4.99 15.71
N TYR A 117 -16.18 5.34 16.98
CA TYR A 117 -17.35 4.86 17.72
C TYR A 117 -18.61 5.59 17.27
N ASP A 118 -19.65 4.83 16.94
CA ASP A 118 -20.94 5.30 16.47
C ASP A 118 -22.07 4.68 17.32
N GLY A 119 -23.30 5.10 17.06
CA GLY A 119 -24.48 4.68 17.80
C GLY A 119 -25.17 5.81 18.55
N GLU A 120 -26.26 5.44 19.22
CA GLU A 120 -27.18 6.36 19.88
C GLU A 120 -27.41 5.95 21.34
N TYR A 121 -27.69 6.93 22.20
CA TYR A 121 -28.11 6.72 23.58
C TYR A 121 -29.18 7.71 23.98
N GLU A 122 -30.11 7.30 24.85
CA GLU A 122 -31.25 8.13 25.28
C GLU A 122 -30.87 9.06 26.45
N PHE A 123 -30.06 8.58 27.40
CA PHE A 123 -29.66 9.36 28.58
C PHE A 123 -28.13 9.34 28.84
N PRO A 124 -27.45 10.50 28.91
CA PRO A 124 -25.99 10.59 29.12
C PRO A 124 -25.50 9.96 30.44
N VAL A 125 -26.36 9.88 31.45
CA VAL A 125 -25.99 9.45 32.82
C VAL A 125 -26.28 7.98 33.07
N LEU A 126 -27.27 7.40 32.37
CA LEU A 126 -27.80 6.07 32.68
C LEU A 126 -27.35 5.00 31.67
N LEU A 127 -26.92 5.38 30.44
CA LEU A 127 -26.62 4.44 29.34
C LEU A 127 -27.72 3.39 29.10
N GLU A 128 -28.95 3.63 29.57
CA GLU A 128 -30.08 2.73 29.38
C GLU A 128 -30.41 2.64 27.88
N ASN A 129 -30.65 1.42 27.40
CA ASN A 129 -30.87 1.07 25.99
C ASN A 129 -29.68 1.33 25.02
N TRP A 130 -28.46 1.42 25.52
CA TRP A 130 -27.26 1.60 24.69
C TRP A 130 -27.07 0.50 23.64
N LYS A 131 -26.87 0.91 22.38
CA LYS A 131 -26.41 0.05 21.27
C LYS A 131 -25.28 0.74 20.52
N GLY A 132 -24.07 0.70 21.08
CA GLY A 132 -22.88 1.19 20.39
C GLY A 132 -22.42 0.21 19.32
N PHE A 133 -21.93 0.74 18.21
CA PHE A 133 -21.26 -0.03 17.16
C PHE A 133 -20.11 0.78 16.58
N LYS A 134 -19.25 0.15 15.80
CA LYS A 134 -18.14 0.84 15.15
C LYS A 134 -18.48 1.14 13.71
N SER A 135 -18.19 2.36 13.29
CA SER A 135 -18.32 2.80 11.92
C SER A 135 -16.96 3.17 11.35
N LEU A 136 -16.86 3.16 10.03
CA LEU A 136 -15.72 3.73 9.35
C LEU A 136 -16.18 4.66 8.22
N GLU A 137 -15.37 5.68 7.97
CA GLU A 137 -15.42 6.51 6.78
C GLU A 137 -14.15 6.28 5.99
N TYR A 138 -14.23 6.26 4.67
CA TYR A 138 -13.05 6.17 3.82
C TYR A 138 -13.05 7.25 2.74
N TYR A 139 -11.85 7.67 2.37
CA TYR A 139 -11.59 8.69 1.36
C TYR A 139 -10.47 8.18 0.46
N VAL A 140 -10.76 8.02 -0.82
CA VAL A 140 -9.82 7.59 -1.86
C VAL A 140 -9.28 8.84 -2.55
N PHE A 141 -7.96 9.03 -2.54
CA PHE A 141 -7.32 10.25 -3.03
C PHE A 141 -5.99 9.94 -3.72
N PRO A 142 -5.53 10.78 -4.66
CA PRO A 142 -4.27 10.54 -5.37
C PRO A 142 -3.08 10.40 -4.42
N SER A 143 -2.25 9.38 -4.59
CA SER A 143 -1.12 9.11 -3.70
C SER A 143 -0.12 10.27 -3.59
N SER A 144 -0.01 11.10 -4.63
CA SER A 144 0.80 12.32 -4.63
C SER A 144 0.42 13.33 -3.54
N LYS A 145 -0.79 13.25 -2.97
CA LYS A 145 -1.21 14.12 -1.88
C LYS A 145 -0.50 13.83 -0.56
N LEU A 146 0.05 12.64 -0.35
CA LEU A 146 0.81 12.34 0.87
C LEU A 146 2.05 13.24 1.01
N SER A 147 2.74 13.56 -0.09
CA SER A 147 3.86 14.53 -0.07
C SER A 147 3.43 15.97 0.19
N GLU A 148 2.17 16.32 -0.08
CA GLU A 148 1.62 17.63 0.30
C GLU A 148 1.27 17.64 1.80
N ILE A 149 0.76 16.53 2.35
CA ILE A 149 0.43 16.39 3.78
C ILE A 149 1.69 16.42 4.64
N LEU A 150 2.79 15.85 4.14
CA LEU A 150 4.07 15.86 4.83
C LEU A 150 5.22 16.07 3.82
N PRO A 151 5.55 17.33 3.50
CA PRO A 151 6.63 17.66 2.57
C PRO A 151 7.99 17.21 3.09
N ASP A 152 8.98 17.12 2.21
CA ASP A 152 10.35 16.71 2.59
C ASP A 152 11.05 17.74 3.47
N VAL A 153 10.81 19.02 3.18
CA VAL A 153 11.19 20.12 4.07
C VAL A 153 10.00 20.44 4.95
N ILE A 154 10.08 20.06 6.23
CA ILE A 154 8.99 20.23 7.20
C ILE A 154 8.89 21.69 7.64
N PRO A 155 7.77 22.38 7.38
CA PRO A 155 7.58 23.77 7.78
C PRO A 155 7.11 23.83 9.24
N PHE A 156 8.01 23.57 10.18
CA PHE A 156 7.67 23.65 11.61
C PHE A 156 7.17 25.04 12.00
N ASN A 157 6.18 25.05 12.89
CA ASN A 157 5.49 26.24 13.40
C ASN A 157 4.75 27.03 12.31
N GLN A 158 4.39 26.38 11.21
CA GLN A 158 3.54 26.93 10.15
C GLN A 158 2.37 25.97 9.85
N GLN A 159 1.15 26.47 9.93
CA GLN A 159 -0.04 25.72 9.51
C GLN A 159 -0.10 25.62 7.99
N TYR A 160 -0.67 24.53 7.49
CA TYR A 160 -1.07 24.39 6.10
C TYR A 160 -2.26 23.45 5.97
N ALA A 161 -2.91 23.46 4.82
CA ALA A 161 -4.05 22.59 4.57
C ALA A 161 -4.02 22.06 3.14
N VAL A 162 -4.21 20.75 3.02
CA VAL A 162 -4.11 20.03 1.76
C VAL A 162 -5.50 19.62 1.31
N ASN A 163 -5.88 20.05 0.12
CA ASN A 163 -7.04 19.50 -0.55
C ASN A 163 -6.70 18.10 -1.10
N LEU A 164 -7.35 17.06 -0.59
CA LEU A 164 -7.05 15.69 -1.04
C LEU A 164 -7.61 15.36 -2.42
N ASN A 165 -8.52 16.17 -2.98
CA ASN A 165 -9.18 15.87 -4.27
C ASN A 165 -9.76 14.45 -4.29
N VAL A 166 -10.66 14.19 -3.34
CA VAL A 166 -11.21 12.85 -3.11
C VAL A 166 -11.90 12.35 -4.38
N PHE A 167 -11.45 11.19 -4.87
CA PHE A 167 -12.02 10.47 -5.99
C PHE A 167 -13.29 9.74 -5.59
N ALA A 168 -13.23 8.94 -4.53
CA ALA A 168 -14.36 8.18 -4.00
C ALA A 168 -14.38 8.23 -2.48
N ARG A 169 -15.57 8.13 -1.88
CA ARG A 169 -15.74 8.04 -0.43
C ARG A 169 -16.93 7.19 -0.06
N GLY A 170 -16.99 6.78 1.19
CA GLY A 170 -18.16 6.13 1.75
C GLY A 170 -18.16 6.09 3.26
N THR A 171 -19.27 5.61 3.81
CA THR A 171 -19.45 5.38 5.24
C THR A 171 -20.01 3.98 5.41
N ILE A 172 -19.30 3.14 6.16
CA ILE A 172 -19.72 1.78 6.47
C ILE A 172 -20.05 1.74 7.96
N ARG A 173 -21.35 1.68 8.26
CA ARG A 173 -21.84 1.54 9.63
C ARG A 173 -21.84 0.10 10.05
N ASP A 174 -21.54 -0.12 11.33
CA ASP A 174 -21.45 -1.46 11.94
C ASP A 174 -20.55 -2.39 11.11
N TYR A 175 -19.34 -1.89 10.82
CA TYR A 175 -18.45 -2.53 9.85
C TYR A 175 -17.92 -3.89 10.33
N GLU A 176 -18.01 -4.18 11.63
CA GLU A 176 -17.55 -5.43 12.23
C GLU A 176 -18.38 -6.65 11.74
N ASN A 177 -19.61 -6.42 11.29
CA ASN A 177 -20.50 -7.45 10.75
C ASN A 177 -20.58 -7.44 9.20
N LYS A 178 -19.60 -6.82 8.54
CA LYS A 178 -19.61 -6.56 7.09
C LYS A 178 -18.29 -6.96 6.42
N HIS A 179 -18.21 -6.71 5.11
CA HIS A 179 -17.00 -6.83 4.31
C HIS A 179 -16.57 -5.45 3.80
N PRO A 180 -15.87 -4.65 4.63
CA PRO A 180 -15.56 -3.26 4.28
C PRO A 180 -14.74 -3.10 3.01
N ASP A 181 -13.78 -4.02 2.80
CA ASP A 181 -12.89 -4.00 1.65
C ASP A 181 -13.71 -4.15 0.35
N ASP A 182 -14.65 -5.09 0.30
CA ASP A 182 -15.53 -5.31 -0.86
C ASP A 182 -16.43 -4.10 -1.14
N GLU A 183 -16.91 -3.41 -0.09
CA GLU A 183 -17.73 -2.20 -0.22
C GLU A 183 -16.93 -1.01 -0.74
N ILE A 184 -15.69 -0.84 -0.26
CA ILE A 184 -14.75 0.19 -0.73
C ILE A 184 -14.46 -0.03 -2.21
N VAL A 185 -14.08 -1.25 -2.60
CA VAL A 185 -13.74 -1.60 -3.99
C VAL A 185 -14.94 -1.42 -4.92
N ARG A 186 -16.13 -1.91 -4.53
CA ARG A 186 -17.35 -1.67 -5.32
C ARG A 186 -17.64 -0.20 -5.53
N THR A 187 -17.44 0.63 -4.50
CA THR A 187 -17.66 2.08 -4.63
C THR A 187 -16.67 2.71 -5.60
N ILE A 188 -15.40 2.33 -5.52
CA ILE A 188 -14.37 2.81 -6.45
C ILE A 188 -14.74 2.46 -7.90
N GLN A 189 -15.10 1.20 -8.15
CA GLN A 189 -15.51 0.72 -9.47
C GLN A 189 -16.75 1.46 -9.99
N SER A 190 -17.73 1.74 -9.12
CA SER A 190 -18.95 2.47 -9.49
C SER A 190 -18.64 3.92 -9.88
N VAL A 191 -17.72 4.58 -9.15
CA VAL A 191 -17.28 5.94 -9.48
C VAL A 191 -16.47 5.96 -10.78
N GLU A 192 -15.57 4.99 -10.98
CA GLU A 192 -14.77 4.85 -12.21
C GLU A 192 -15.64 4.66 -13.45
N ARG A 193 -16.71 3.87 -13.33
CA ARG A 193 -17.72 3.67 -14.40
C ARG A 193 -18.68 4.84 -14.57
N SER A 194 -18.51 5.92 -13.80
CA SER A 194 -19.40 7.09 -13.78
C SER A 194 -20.85 6.74 -13.40
N GLU A 195 -21.06 5.64 -12.68
CA GLU A 195 -22.38 5.24 -12.15
C GLU A 195 -22.72 6.06 -10.89
N VAL A 196 -21.69 6.50 -10.15
CA VAL A 196 -21.81 7.32 -8.95
C VAL A 196 -20.89 8.53 -9.07
N VAL A 197 -21.42 9.73 -8.83
CA VAL A 197 -20.63 10.96 -8.76
C VAL A 197 -20.22 11.21 -7.31
N ASN A 198 -18.94 11.54 -7.08
CA ASN A 198 -18.47 11.98 -5.78
C ASN A 198 -18.41 13.51 -5.69
N ASP A 199 -19.39 14.12 -5.01
CA ASP A 199 -19.44 15.56 -4.78
C ASP A 199 -18.68 16.01 -3.52
N TRP A 200 -18.10 15.06 -2.77
CA TRP A 200 -17.49 15.32 -1.48
C TRP A 200 -15.97 15.29 -1.54
N ASN A 201 -15.39 16.09 -0.66
CA ASN A 201 -13.97 16.24 -0.49
C ASN A 201 -13.57 16.23 0.98
N ILE A 202 -12.28 16.11 1.24
CA ILE A 202 -11.73 16.32 2.57
C ILE A 202 -10.46 17.17 2.47
N ILE A 203 -10.37 18.15 3.36
CA ILE A 203 -9.18 18.96 3.54
C ILE A 203 -8.43 18.44 4.76
N PHE A 204 -7.15 18.14 4.58
CA PHE A 204 -6.25 17.69 5.63
C PHE A 204 -5.43 18.89 6.12
N ALA A 205 -5.87 19.51 7.22
CA ALA A 205 -5.13 20.60 7.85
C ALA A 205 -4.05 20.02 8.76
N VAL A 206 -2.83 20.55 8.67
CA VAL A 206 -1.64 20.09 9.40
C VAL A 206 -0.93 21.29 10.01
N PHE A 207 -0.45 21.13 11.24
CA PHE A 207 0.34 22.12 11.95
C PHE A 207 1.42 21.40 12.76
N PRO A 208 2.61 21.17 12.16
CA PRO A 208 3.76 20.65 12.87
C PRO A 208 4.32 21.75 13.78
N ILE A 209 4.53 21.43 15.05
CA ILE A 209 5.01 22.37 16.07
C ILE A 209 6.30 21.82 16.64
N LYS A 210 7.32 22.68 16.72
CA LYS A 210 8.59 22.37 17.37
C LYS A 210 8.88 23.42 18.42
N ASN A 211 9.02 22.97 19.67
CA ASN A 211 9.41 23.80 20.80
C ASN A 211 10.52 23.09 21.59
N GLY A 212 11.77 23.50 21.37
CA GLY A 212 12.94 22.78 21.86
C GLY A 212 12.96 21.35 21.31
N ASP A 213 13.03 20.38 22.21
CA ASP A 213 13.04 18.95 21.88
C ASP A 213 11.62 18.35 21.72
N ASN A 214 10.58 19.12 22.04
CA ASN A 214 9.20 18.64 21.91
C ASN A 214 8.66 18.95 20.52
N GLU A 215 8.43 17.89 19.74
CA GLU A 215 7.84 17.96 18.41
C GLU A 215 6.48 17.25 18.39
N VAL A 216 5.43 18.00 18.07
CA VAL A 216 4.06 17.50 17.95
C VAL A 216 3.45 17.93 16.62
N VAL A 217 2.42 17.23 16.18
CA VAL A 217 1.59 17.65 15.05
C VAL A 217 0.18 17.82 15.55
N ARG A 218 -0.40 18.98 15.26
CA ARG A 218 -1.85 19.17 15.29
C ARG A 218 -2.40 18.96 13.90
N PHE A 219 -3.52 18.25 13.78
CA PHE A 219 -4.16 18.07 12.49
C PHE A 219 -5.68 18.00 12.60
N LYS A 220 -6.36 18.22 11.48
CA LYS A 220 -7.81 18.16 11.38
C LYS A 220 -8.24 17.69 10.00
N LEU A 221 -9.23 16.81 9.98
CA LEU A 221 -9.93 16.37 8.78
C LEU A 221 -11.20 17.21 8.61
N ILE A 222 -11.24 18.06 7.59
CA ILE A 222 -12.36 18.99 7.35
C ILE A 222 -13.13 18.50 6.14
N LYS A 223 -14.38 18.06 6.36
CA LYS A 223 -15.27 17.66 5.27
C LYS A 223 -15.66 18.88 4.44
N SER A 224 -15.57 18.76 3.12
CA SER A 224 -15.98 19.80 2.18
C SER A 224 -16.63 19.15 0.95
N PHE A 225 -17.00 19.95 -0.04
CA PHE A 225 -17.53 19.50 -1.33
C PHE A 225 -16.51 19.80 -2.44
N ASN A 226 -16.46 18.95 -3.47
CA ASN A 226 -15.42 18.98 -4.53
C ASN A 226 -15.45 20.26 -5.37
N GLU A 227 -16.62 20.76 -5.75
CA GLU A 227 -16.77 21.92 -6.65
C GLU A 227 -17.19 23.22 -5.94
N ASN A 228 -17.01 23.31 -4.63
CA ASN A 228 -17.50 24.47 -3.86
C ASN A 228 -16.37 25.35 -3.34
N TYR A 229 -16.68 26.65 -3.27
CA TYR A 229 -15.91 27.70 -2.59
C TYR A 229 -15.31 27.26 -1.24
N LEU A 230 -15.99 26.37 -0.51
CA LEU A 230 -15.56 25.87 0.80
C LEU A 230 -14.23 25.09 0.77
N ALA A 231 -14.00 24.22 -0.22
CA ALA A 231 -12.74 23.48 -0.30
C ALA A 231 -11.55 24.43 -0.53
N SER A 232 -11.74 25.39 -1.46
CA SER A 232 -10.78 26.46 -1.72
C SER A 232 -10.59 27.38 -0.51
N PHE A 233 -11.66 27.68 0.22
CA PHE A 233 -11.61 28.50 1.43
C PHE A 233 -10.69 27.86 2.48
N TYR A 234 -10.93 26.61 2.86
CA TYR A 234 -10.12 25.96 3.90
C TYR A 234 -8.67 25.68 3.48
N ALA A 235 -8.43 25.47 2.18
CA ALA A 235 -7.10 25.23 1.62
C ALA A 235 -6.32 26.53 1.37
N ALA A 236 -6.95 27.70 1.38
CA ALA A 236 -6.29 28.98 1.14
C ALA A 236 -5.37 29.39 2.32
N PRO A 237 -4.13 29.86 2.06
CA PRO A 237 -3.19 30.25 3.10
C PRO A 237 -3.73 31.25 4.13
N ALA A 238 -4.58 32.19 3.68
CA ALA A 238 -5.20 33.19 4.55
C ALA A 238 -6.12 32.59 5.63
N ASN A 239 -6.57 31.34 5.47
CA ASN A 239 -7.54 30.69 6.35
C ASN A 239 -6.93 29.55 7.17
N TRP A 240 -5.65 29.21 6.98
CA TRP A 240 -5.05 28.04 7.62
C TRP A 240 -5.07 28.09 9.15
N GLU A 241 -4.89 29.27 9.74
CA GLU A 241 -4.97 29.45 11.20
C GLU A 241 -6.37 29.13 11.73
N SER A 242 -7.41 29.62 11.04
CA SER A 242 -8.81 29.43 11.43
C SER A 242 -9.24 27.96 11.54
N ASN A 243 -8.57 27.06 10.79
CA ASN A 243 -8.84 25.62 10.82
C ASN A 243 -8.63 25.00 12.22
N PHE A 244 -7.78 25.62 13.06
CA PHE A 244 -7.37 25.11 14.37
C PHE A 244 -8.00 25.86 15.56
N GLU A 245 -8.83 26.88 15.34
CA GLU A 245 -9.33 27.76 16.41
C GLU A 245 -10.24 27.07 17.43
N MET A 246 -10.95 26.02 16.99
CA MET A 246 -11.99 25.36 17.80
C MET A 246 -11.63 23.94 18.19
N THR A 247 -11.11 23.13 17.26
CA THR A 247 -10.89 21.70 17.50
C THR A 247 -9.75 21.18 16.65
N PHE A 248 -8.97 20.24 17.17
CA PHE A 248 -7.95 19.51 16.42
C PHE A 248 -7.55 18.23 17.13
N TYR A 249 -6.92 17.30 16.41
CA TYR A 249 -6.18 16.18 17.00
C TYR A 249 -4.72 16.55 17.16
N GLU A 250 -4.06 16.00 18.16
CA GLU A 250 -2.65 16.19 18.45
C GLU A 250 -1.98 14.83 18.71
N THR A 251 -0.77 14.67 18.19
CA THR A 251 0.07 13.49 18.40
C THR A 251 1.56 13.88 18.31
N ASN A 252 2.44 12.99 18.73
CA ASN A 252 3.87 13.16 18.57
C ASN A 252 4.26 13.22 17.08
N PHE A 253 5.19 14.11 16.71
CA PHE A 253 5.58 14.33 15.32
C PHE A 253 6.15 13.08 14.66
N PHE A 254 6.97 12.29 15.37
CA PHE A 254 7.53 11.05 14.82
C PHE A 254 6.44 10.03 14.49
N ARG A 255 5.41 9.89 15.33
CA ARG A 255 4.26 9.00 15.05
C ARG A 255 3.49 9.46 13.81
N PHE A 256 3.22 10.76 13.69
CA PHE A 256 2.57 11.31 12.50
C PHE A 256 3.44 11.16 11.25
N LYS A 257 4.76 11.35 11.38
CA LYS A 257 5.72 11.18 10.30
C LYS A 257 5.73 9.73 9.81
N SER A 258 5.85 8.75 10.69
CA SER A 258 5.77 7.32 10.33
C SER A 258 4.42 7.00 9.70
N PHE A 259 3.30 7.47 10.27
CA PHE A 259 1.98 7.28 9.68
C PHE A 259 1.90 7.75 8.21
N ILE A 260 2.42 8.93 7.88
CA ILE A 260 2.40 9.40 6.49
C ILE A 260 3.50 8.73 5.64
N ARG A 261 4.74 8.65 6.13
CA ARG A 261 5.90 8.17 5.37
C ARG A 261 5.87 6.66 5.09
N ASP A 262 5.32 5.86 5.98
CA ASP A 262 5.22 4.41 5.78
C ASP A 262 4.16 4.05 4.72
N ALA A 263 3.15 4.91 4.55
CA ALA A 263 2.17 4.80 3.46
C ALA A 263 2.60 5.55 2.19
N GLN A 264 3.49 6.53 2.32
CA GLN A 264 4.05 7.32 1.22
C GLN A 264 5.18 6.54 0.57
N GLU A 265 4.86 5.92 -0.56
CA GLU A 265 5.87 5.35 -1.44
C GLU A 265 6.11 6.27 -2.64
N TYR A 266 7.20 5.98 -3.35
CA TYR A 266 7.46 6.62 -4.64
C TYR A 266 6.31 6.31 -5.59
N VAL A 267 5.69 7.37 -6.13
CA VAL A 267 4.70 7.21 -7.19
C VAL A 267 5.46 6.72 -8.43
N LEU A 268 5.37 5.42 -8.69
CA LEU A 268 6.06 4.80 -9.82
C LEU A 268 5.37 5.18 -11.15
N PRO A 269 6.12 5.58 -12.18
CA PRO A 269 5.51 5.89 -13.47
C PRO A 269 4.96 4.61 -14.12
N LEU A 270 3.73 4.69 -14.64
CA LEU A 270 3.07 3.61 -15.36
C LEU A 270 2.63 4.10 -16.73
N ALA A 271 2.70 3.22 -17.73
CA ALA A 271 2.27 3.53 -19.08
C ALA A 271 0.74 3.74 -19.14
N GLU A 272 0.31 4.74 -19.91
CA GLU A 272 -1.11 4.92 -20.25
C GLU A 272 -1.54 4.00 -21.41
N ASP A 273 -0.70 3.90 -22.44
CA ASP A 273 -0.92 3.01 -23.59
C ASP A 273 0.11 1.89 -23.58
N VAL A 274 -0.33 0.69 -23.20
CA VAL A 274 0.51 -0.51 -23.17
C VAL A 274 0.72 -1.13 -24.56
N ASN A 275 -0.10 -0.76 -25.56
CA ASN A 275 -0.06 -1.38 -26.89
C ASN A 275 1.06 -0.83 -27.78
N ASN A 276 1.68 0.30 -27.39
CA ASN A 276 2.69 0.98 -28.18
C ASN A 276 3.95 1.31 -27.37
N LEU A 277 4.41 0.35 -26.56
CA LEU A 277 5.64 0.47 -25.78
C LEU A 277 6.83 -0.12 -26.52
N THR A 278 7.97 0.57 -26.47
CA THR A 278 9.25 -0.05 -26.84
C THR A 278 9.57 -1.17 -25.83
N PRO A 279 10.40 -2.16 -26.18
CA PRO A 279 10.78 -3.23 -25.25
C PRO A 279 11.33 -2.69 -23.93
N GLU A 280 12.11 -1.61 -23.96
CA GLU A 280 12.67 -0.97 -22.76
C GLU A 280 11.56 -0.41 -21.86
N LYS A 281 10.61 0.33 -22.43
CA LYS A 281 9.47 0.87 -21.68
C LYS A 281 8.51 -0.21 -21.20
N ALA A 282 8.34 -1.27 -21.98
CA ALA A 282 7.53 -2.42 -21.59
C ALA A 282 8.17 -3.16 -20.40
N PHE A 283 9.49 -3.32 -20.39
CA PHE A 283 10.23 -3.85 -19.25
C PHE A 283 10.00 -2.99 -18.00
N GLU A 284 10.25 -1.68 -18.09
CA GLU A 284 10.10 -0.74 -16.97
C GLU A 284 8.65 -0.71 -16.44
N ASN A 285 7.66 -0.71 -17.33
CA ASN A 285 6.26 -0.72 -16.95
C ASN A 285 5.88 -2.00 -16.18
N ASN A 286 6.28 -3.17 -16.69
CA ASN A 286 6.03 -4.44 -16.01
C ASN A 286 6.78 -4.52 -14.67
N TYR A 287 8.01 -4.03 -14.62
CA TYR A 287 8.78 -3.98 -13.38
C TYR A 287 8.08 -3.11 -12.31
N ASN A 288 7.63 -1.90 -12.69
CA ASN A 288 6.90 -0.99 -11.80
C ASN A 288 5.56 -1.59 -11.34
N TRP A 289 4.80 -2.22 -12.24
CA TRP A 289 3.59 -2.95 -11.85
C TRP A 289 3.88 -4.08 -10.85
N GLY A 290 4.96 -4.84 -11.07
CA GLY A 290 5.40 -5.89 -10.14
C GLY A 290 5.67 -5.34 -8.74
N ILE A 291 6.37 -4.21 -8.64
CA ILE A 291 6.65 -3.54 -7.37
C ILE A 291 5.35 -3.08 -6.69
N LEU A 292 4.45 -2.43 -7.43
CA LEU A 292 3.17 -1.94 -6.88
C LEU A 292 2.29 -3.09 -6.39
N LYS A 293 2.18 -4.17 -7.17
CA LYS A 293 1.43 -5.36 -6.78
C LYS A 293 2.02 -6.04 -5.55
N TYR A 294 3.36 -6.09 -5.46
CA TYR A 294 4.05 -6.54 -4.24
C TYR A 294 3.67 -5.64 -3.05
N GLN A 295 3.80 -4.32 -3.16
CA GLN A 295 3.45 -3.40 -2.06
C GLN A 295 1.98 -3.50 -1.63
N MET A 296 1.08 -3.81 -2.57
CA MET A 296 -0.33 -4.04 -2.31
C MET A 296 -0.65 -5.40 -1.69
N GLY A 297 0.34 -6.29 -1.55
CA GLY A 297 0.15 -7.65 -1.04
C GLY A 297 -0.44 -8.64 -2.04
N ASP A 298 -0.56 -8.25 -3.31
CA ASP A 298 -0.98 -9.08 -4.43
C ASP A 298 0.25 -9.80 -5.01
N TRP A 299 0.82 -10.70 -4.20
CA TRP A 299 2.04 -11.44 -4.52
C TRP A 299 1.93 -12.26 -5.82
N PRO A 300 0.80 -12.93 -6.15
CA PRO A 300 0.66 -13.64 -7.42
C PRO A 300 0.83 -12.71 -8.62
N SER A 301 0.08 -11.60 -8.66
CA SER A 301 0.19 -10.64 -9.76
C SER A 301 1.57 -10.00 -9.82
N ALA A 302 2.20 -9.74 -8.67
CA ALA A 302 3.57 -9.23 -8.62
C ALA A 302 4.55 -10.17 -9.34
N ILE A 303 4.47 -11.48 -9.05
CA ILE A 303 5.29 -12.51 -9.71
C ILE A 303 5.05 -12.52 -11.22
N ASP A 304 3.79 -12.45 -11.64
CA ASP A 304 3.45 -12.45 -13.08
C ASP A 304 4.03 -11.25 -13.81
N PHE A 305 3.94 -10.05 -13.24
CA PHE A 305 4.55 -8.85 -13.82
C PHE A 305 6.08 -8.92 -13.84
N PHE A 306 6.72 -9.42 -12.77
CA PHE A 306 8.17 -9.63 -12.78
C PHE A 306 8.60 -10.68 -13.80
N ASN A 307 7.82 -11.74 -14.00
CA ASN A 307 8.07 -12.74 -15.04
C ASN A 307 7.98 -12.10 -16.43
N GLN A 308 6.96 -11.28 -16.70
CA GLN A 308 6.82 -10.58 -17.97
C GLN A 308 7.98 -9.63 -18.23
N ALA A 309 8.43 -8.87 -17.23
CA ALA A 309 9.63 -8.04 -17.35
C ALA A 309 10.87 -8.88 -17.68
N LEU A 310 11.09 -9.99 -16.97
CA LEU A 310 12.23 -10.88 -17.22
C LEU A 310 12.15 -11.63 -18.56
N MET A 311 10.95 -11.83 -19.14
CA MET A 311 10.83 -12.35 -20.51
C MET A 311 11.33 -11.33 -21.55
N ILE A 312 11.15 -10.03 -21.29
CA ILE A 312 11.60 -8.96 -22.20
C ILE A 312 13.10 -8.75 -22.08
N LYS A 313 13.65 -8.74 -20.85
CA LYS A 313 15.09 -8.63 -20.59
C LYS A 313 15.57 -9.79 -19.69
N PRO A 314 15.83 -10.98 -20.26
CA PRO A 314 16.20 -12.17 -19.48
C PRO A 314 17.58 -12.09 -18.82
N ASN A 315 18.47 -11.24 -19.35
CA ASN A 315 19.82 -11.04 -18.82
C ASN A 315 19.97 -9.63 -18.21
N THR A 316 18.92 -9.16 -17.52
CA THR A 316 19.01 -7.88 -16.80
C THR A 316 19.98 -8.01 -15.63
N GLU A 317 20.86 -7.03 -15.48
CA GLU A 317 21.80 -6.87 -14.35
C GLU A 317 21.18 -6.05 -13.21
N ASP A 318 19.85 -5.91 -13.21
CA ASP A 318 19.11 -5.33 -12.09
C ASP A 318 18.78 -6.45 -11.09
N PHE A 319 19.48 -6.51 -9.96
CA PHE A 319 19.25 -7.55 -8.96
C PHE A 319 17.89 -7.40 -8.25
N LEU A 320 17.32 -6.18 -8.20
CA LEU A 320 16.13 -5.88 -7.40
C LEU A 320 14.90 -6.61 -7.94
N ILE A 321 14.80 -6.85 -9.25
CA ILE A 321 13.70 -7.62 -9.83
C ILE A 321 13.64 -9.04 -9.27
N TYR A 322 14.81 -9.68 -9.11
CA TYR A 322 14.92 -11.00 -8.51
C TYR A 322 14.64 -10.92 -7.01
N SER A 323 15.16 -9.90 -6.32
CA SER A 323 14.86 -9.67 -4.90
C SER A 323 13.35 -9.55 -4.64
N TYR A 324 12.63 -8.73 -5.40
CA TYR A 324 11.19 -8.55 -5.22
C TYR A 324 10.40 -9.80 -5.60
N ARG A 325 10.75 -10.48 -6.69
CA ARG A 325 10.09 -11.73 -7.07
C ARG A 325 10.33 -12.85 -6.05
N GLY A 326 11.56 -12.98 -5.54
CA GLY A 326 11.91 -13.94 -4.49
C GLY A 326 11.19 -13.64 -3.17
N ASN A 327 11.05 -12.36 -2.82
CA ASN A 327 10.23 -11.95 -1.67
C ASN A 327 8.76 -12.30 -1.88
N ALA A 328 8.18 -12.03 -3.05
CA ALA A 328 6.79 -12.37 -3.37
C ALA A 328 6.56 -13.88 -3.27
N ARG A 329 7.46 -14.69 -3.85
CA ARG A 329 7.46 -16.16 -3.75
C ARG A 329 7.56 -16.65 -2.31
N SER A 330 8.44 -16.03 -1.50
CA SER A 330 8.54 -16.34 -0.07
C SER A 330 7.24 -16.05 0.69
N LYS A 331 6.56 -14.92 0.39
CA LYS A 331 5.25 -14.60 0.98
C LYS A 331 4.17 -15.62 0.59
N MET A 332 4.29 -16.21 -0.60
CA MET A 332 3.46 -17.32 -1.06
C MET A 332 3.93 -18.70 -0.59
N ARG A 333 4.99 -18.78 0.23
CA ARG A 333 5.61 -20.03 0.72
C ARG A 333 6.22 -20.90 -0.39
N LEU A 334 6.53 -20.31 -1.54
CA LEU A 334 7.27 -20.92 -2.64
C LEU A 334 8.78 -20.79 -2.37
N PHE A 335 9.25 -21.43 -1.30
CA PHE A 335 10.60 -21.16 -0.76
C PHE A 335 11.73 -21.62 -1.69
N THR A 336 11.56 -22.72 -2.42
CA THR A 336 12.57 -23.18 -3.39
C THR A 336 12.75 -22.17 -4.51
N ASP A 337 11.65 -21.73 -5.16
CA ASP A 337 11.70 -20.73 -6.22
C ASP A 337 12.21 -19.36 -5.71
N ALA A 338 11.93 -19.03 -4.44
CA ALA A 338 12.45 -17.83 -3.81
C ALA A 338 13.97 -17.89 -3.60
N ILE A 339 14.50 -19.05 -3.20
CA ILE A 339 15.95 -19.25 -3.07
C ILE A 339 16.63 -19.05 -4.42
N ASP A 340 16.08 -19.61 -5.50
CA ASP A 340 16.63 -19.44 -6.85
C ASP A 340 16.69 -17.95 -7.25
N ASP A 341 15.65 -17.18 -6.93
CA ASP A 341 15.63 -15.74 -7.15
C ASP A 341 16.66 -15.00 -6.28
N PHE A 342 16.78 -15.34 -4.99
CA PHE A 342 17.77 -14.70 -4.14
C PHE A 342 19.21 -15.06 -4.54
N ASP A 343 19.45 -16.28 -5.02
CA ASP A 343 20.73 -16.68 -5.58
C ASP A 343 21.08 -15.79 -6.79
N LYS A 344 20.13 -15.62 -7.72
CA LYS A 344 20.31 -14.71 -8.86
C LYS A 344 20.54 -13.25 -8.45
N ALA A 345 19.79 -12.76 -7.47
CA ALA A 345 19.99 -11.42 -6.94
C ALA A 345 21.39 -11.26 -6.31
N LEU A 346 21.90 -12.29 -5.65
CA LEU A 346 23.21 -12.26 -4.99
C LEU A 346 24.39 -12.42 -5.96
N ASP A 347 24.17 -13.03 -7.12
CA ASP A 347 25.17 -13.10 -8.20
C ASP A 347 25.44 -11.73 -8.84
N ILE A 348 24.45 -10.84 -8.83
CA ILE A 348 24.49 -9.50 -9.42
C ILE A 348 24.89 -8.49 -8.34
N LYS A 349 26.15 -8.03 -8.36
CA LYS A 349 26.63 -7.05 -7.37
C LYS A 349 26.15 -5.63 -7.74
N PRO A 350 25.62 -4.85 -6.78
CA PRO A 350 25.22 -3.48 -7.05
C PRO A 350 26.45 -2.62 -7.36
N GLU A 351 26.32 -1.77 -8.37
CA GLU A 351 27.33 -0.75 -8.67
C GLU A 351 27.21 0.44 -7.72
N GLU A 352 25.98 0.76 -7.32
CA GLU A 352 25.69 1.90 -6.44
C GLU A 352 25.70 1.52 -4.95
N ILE A 353 26.38 2.34 -4.15
CA ILE A 353 26.46 2.16 -2.69
C ILE A 353 25.07 2.19 -2.04
N MET A 354 24.13 2.98 -2.60
CA MET A 354 22.78 3.12 -2.05
C MET A 354 21.99 1.81 -2.11
N GLU A 355 22.25 0.97 -3.11
CA GLU A 355 21.56 -0.30 -3.33
C GLU A 355 22.19 -1.46 -2.56
N TYR A 356 23.43 -1.30 -2.10
CA TYR A 356 24.16 -2.31 -1.33
C TYR A 356 23.34 -2.83 -0.14
N SER A 357 22.63 -1.94 0.55
CA SER A 357 21.78 -2.33 1.68
C SER A 357 20.62 -3.26 1.28
N ASN A 358 20.04 -3.08 0.09
CA ASN A 358 18.98 -3.95 -0.42
C ASN A 358 19.55 -5.26 -0.96
N TRP A 359 20.73 -5.20 -1.57
CA TRP A 359 21.43 -6.40 -2.01
C TRP A 359 21.77 -7.34 -0.83
N VAL A 360 22.30 -6.79 0.27
CA VAL A 360 22.61 -7.56 1.49
C VAL A 360 21.38 -8.24 2.09
N LYS A 361 20.19 -7.61 2.02
CA LYS A 361 18.93 -8.21 2.50
C LYS A 361 18.60 -9.54 1.81
N ASN A 362 19.10 -9.79 0.60
CA ASN A 362 18.87 -11.07 -0.08
C ASN A 362 19.51 -12.24 0.67
N TYR A 363 20.67 -12.05 1.33
CA TYR A 363 21.21 -13.09 2.23
C TYR A 363 20.20 -13.40 3.33
N PHE A 364 19.71 -12.37 4.03
CA PHE A 364 18.75 -12.55 5.10
C PHE A 364 17.47 -13.27 4.64
N ASN A 365 16.88 -12.81 3.53
CA ASN A 365 15.65 -13.39 3.01
C ASN A 365 15.85 -14.84 2.50
N ARG A 366 16.98 -15.12 1.86
CA ARG A 366 17.35 -16.50 1.48
C ARG A 366 17.51 -17.39 2.70
N GLY A 367 18.13 -16.88 3.76
CA GLY A 367 18.25 -17.59 5.03
C GLY A 367 16.88 -17.93 5.64
N VAL A 368 15.94 -16.98 5.61
CA VAL A 368 14.55 -17.24 6.04
C VAL A 368 13.89 -18.32 5.19
N ALA A 369 14.04 -18.27 3.86
CA ALA A 369 13.47 -19.30 2.97
C ALA A 369 14.08 -20.69 3.23
N LYS A 370 15.40 -20.78 3.41
CA LYS A 370 16.12 -22.03 3.76
C LYS A 370 15.66 -22.59 5.09
N TYR A 371 15.47 -21.74 6.10
CA TYR A 371 14.94 -22.16 7.40
C TYR A 371 13.56 -22.83 7.26
N TYR A 372 12.65 -22.26 6.47
CA TYR A 372 11.33 -22.86 6.22
C TYR A 372 11.39 -24.16 5.41
N LEU A 373 12.50 -24.44 4.72
CA LEU A 373 12.78 -25.73 4.08
C LEU A 373 13.55 -26.71 5.00
N ASN A 374 13.71 -26.37 6.28
CA ASN A 374 14.49 -27.11 7.28
C ASN A 374 16.00 -27.18 6.98
N ASP A 375 16.53 -26.27 6.18
CA ASP A 375 17.98 -26.07 6.00
C ASP A 375 18.47 -25.01 7.00
N LEU A 376 18.57 -25.40 8.28
CA LEU A 376 19.01 -24.49 9.35
C LEU A 376 20.49 -24.10 9.17
N ASP A 377 21.35 -25.03 8.75
CA ASP A 377 22.77 -24.75 8.51
C ASP A 377 22.96 -23.69 7.42
N GLY A 378 22.22 -23.82 6.32
CA GLY A 378 22.22 -22.84 5.24
C GLY A 378 21.61 -21.50 5.66
N ALA A 379 20.55 -21.52 6.46
CA ALA A 379 19.94 -20.32 7.03
C ALA A 379 20.92 -19.55 7.92
N CYS A 380 21.60 -20.26 8.82
CA CYS A 380 22.58 -19.67 9.73
C CYS A 380 23.79 -19.08 8.99
N LYS A 381 24.28 -19.73 7.93
CA LYS A 381 25.33 -19.15 7.07
C LYS A 381 24.88 -17.82 6.46
N ASP A 382 23.65 -17.78 5.94
CA ASP A 382 23.09 -16.61 5.29
C ASP A 382 22.80 -15.46 6.27
N TRP A 383 22.25 -15.75 7.45
CA TRP A 383 22.01 -14.74 8.48
C TRP A 383 23.30 -14.17 9.06
N ASN A 384 24.30 -15.03 9.34
CA ASN A 384 25.62 -14.55 9.74
C ASN A 384 26.23 -13.65 8.67
N ARG A 385 26.14 -14.04 7.39
CA ARG A 385 26.64 -13.22 6.30
C ARG A 385 25.91 -11.88 6.18
N ALA A 386 24.59 -11.87 6.31
CA ALA A 386 23.83 -10.62 6.31
C ALA A 386 24.25 -9.69 7.47
N LEU A 387 24.47 -10.26 8.67
CA LEU A 387 24.93 -9.52 9.84
C LEU A 387 26.33 -8.93 9.65
N GLU A 388 27.30 -9.72 9.16
CA GLU A 388 28.65 -9.28 8.83
C GLU A 388 28.66 -8.09 7.85
N LEU A 389 27.71 -8.10 6.90
CA LEU A 389 27.57 -7.05 5.90
C LEU A 389 26.72 -5.86 6.37
N GLY A 390 26.34 -5.83 7.65
CA GLY A 390 25.70 -4.68 8.30
C GLY A 390 24.18 -4.74 8.40
N PHE A 391 23.54 -5.86 8.06
CA PHE A 391 22.09 -6.02 8.24
C PHE A 391 21.76 -6.45 9.67
N GLY A 392 21.68 -5.47 10.58
CA GLY A 392 21.54 -5.71 12.02
C GLY A 392 20.31 -6.53 12.45
N GLN A 393 19.23 -6.56 11.66
CA GLN A 393 18.08 -7.42 11.97
C GLN A 393 18.42 -8.92 11.97
N ALA A 394 19.45 -9.33 11.23
CA ALA A 394 19.91 -10.72 11.23
C ALA A 394 20.48 -11.15 12.59
N TYR A 395 20.92 -10.22 13.45
CA TYR A 395 21.46 -10.53 14.77
C TYR A 395 20.49 -11.37 15.62
N PHE A 396 19.21 -11.02 15.64
CA PHE A 396 18.20 -11.75 16.40
C PHE A 396 18.03 -13.18 15.89
N TYR A 397 18.09 -13.38 14.57
CA TYR A 397 17.97 -14.71 13.99
C TYR A 397 19.21 -15.56 14.26
N VAL A 398 20.40 -14.98 14.18
CA VAL A 398 21.63 -15.68 14.55
C VAL A 398 21.56 -16.10 16.03
N LEU A 399 21.19 -15.19 16.92
CA LEU A 399 21.12 -15.47 18.36
C LEU A 399 20.07 -16.54 18.72
N ASP A 400 18.90 -16.48 18.09
CA ASP A 400 17.77 -17.36 18.45
C ASP A 400 17.88 -18.76 17.84
N TYR A 401 18.54 -18.89 16.68
CA TYR A 401 18.49 -20.12 15.88
C TYR A 401 19.86 -20.73 15.56
N CYS A 402 20.97 -20.01 15.72
CA CYS A 402 22.30 -20.50 15.35
C CYS A 402 23.16 -20.73 16.60
N GLU A 403 23.81 -21.90 16.65
CA GLU A 403 24.68 -22.32 17.76
C GLU A 403 26.05 -21.64 17.79
#